data_AF-A0A4Y2QVJ7-F1
#
_entry.id   AF-A0A4Y2QVJ7-F1
#
_cell.length_a   1.000
_cell.length_b   1.000
_cell.length_c   1.000
_cell.angle_alpha   90.00
_cell.angle_beta   90.00
_cell.angle_gamma   90.00
#
_symmetry.space_group_name_H-M   'P 1'
#
loop_
_entity.id
_entity.type
_entity.pdbx_description
1 polymer ?
#
loop_
_entity_poly.entity_id
_entity_poly.type
_entity_poly.pdbx_seq_one_letter_code
_entity_poly.pdbx_strand_id
1 'polypeptide(L)'
;MATKSTRSKTDIYLLGSTITEITGSKLPSIGMALSLFLHHHIELNKTIRESSTTTIEEITKFWQKPRIPVQELRNCQPKLEKLFEQWRLFNKNKNRNTLTQKSKEGEFVSKLNNIFDIAHANALNMIKISQDKEFLLAQRGKGKRGSMLDVDKHLEKTLKMADFRKKASLKRSQQMKKM
;
A
#
# COMPACT_ATOMS: atom_id res chain seq x y z
N MET A 1 -4.59 39.03 12.24
CA MET A 1 -5.70 38.69 11.32
C MET A 1 -5.47 37.27 10.80
N ALA A 2 -6.34 36.33 11.17
CA ALA A 2 -6.19 34.92 10.86
C ALA A 2 -6.63 34.62 9.41
N THR A 3 -5.73 34.12 8.57
CA THR A 3 -6.05 33.60 7.26
C THR A 3 -6.57 32.17 7.39
N LYS A 4 -7.90 32.00 7.29
CA LYS A 4 -8.55 30.71 7.03
C LYS A 4 -8.05 30.17 5.69
N SER A 5 -7.27 29.08 5.68
CA SER A 5 -6.70 28.49 4.47
C SER A 5 -7.32 27.12 4.14
N THR A 6 -8.14 27.11 3.08
CA THR A 6 -8.36 26.07 2.04
C THR A 6 -8.48 24.57 2.39
N ARG A 7 -8.95 24.19 3.58
CA ARG A 7 -9.14 22.76 3.92
C ARG A 7 -10.44 22.10 3.37
N SER A 8 -11.24 22.80 2.58
CA SER A 8 -12.58 22.34 2.14
C SER A 8 -12.64 21.72 0.74
N LYS A 9 -11.55 21.68 -0.04
CA LYS A 9 -11.59 21.22 -1.44
C LYS A 9 -11.27 19.73 -1.66
N THR A 10 -10.88 18.98 -0.62
CA THR A 10 -10.43 17.59 -0.78
C THR A 10 -11.10 16.62 0.19
N ASP A 11 -12.34 16.93 0.60
CA ASP A 11 -13.13 15.99 1.40
C ASP A 11 -13.60 14.82 0.52
N ILE A 12 -12.95 13.67 0.69
CA ILE A 12 -13.28 12.46 -0.05
C ILE A 12 -14.29 11.66 0.76
N TYR A 13 -15.45 11.40 0.17
CA TYR A 13 -16.52 10.61 0.79
C TYR A 13 -15.99 9.32 1.43
N LEU A 14 -16.30 9.12 2.73
CA LEU A 14 -15.84 8.02 3.60
C LEU A 14 -14.34 7.97 3.95
N LEU A 15 -13.49 8.77 3.30
CA LEU A 15 -12.02 8.78 3.48
C LEU A 15 -11.50 10.06 4.13
N GLY A 16 -12.26 11.15 4.08
CA GLY A 16 -11.92 12.45 4.68
C GLY A 16 -10.92 13.25 3.86
N SER A 17 -9.75 12.70 3.52
CA SER A 17 -8.78 13.41 2.67
C SER A 17 -7.89 12.48 1.85
N THR A 18 -7.36 13.01 0.75
CA THR A 18 -6.23 12.41 0.04
C THR A 18 -4.94 12.51 0.86
N ILE A 19 -3.97 11.67 0.53
CA ILE A 19 -2.60 11.78 1.01
C ILE A 19 -1.67 11.81 -0.21
N THR A 20 -0.64 12.64 -0.14
CA THR A 20 0.37 12.77 -1.22
C THR A 20 1.47 11.72 -1.10
N GLU A 21 1.71 11.22 0.12
CA GLU A 21 2.75 10.23 0.40
C GLU A 21 2.36 9.35 1.59
N ILE A 22 2.93 8.14 1.63
CA ILE A 22 2.76 7.21 2.75
C ILE A 22 3.83 7.50 3.79
N THR A 23 3.41 8.11 4.90
CA THR A 23 4.26 8.38 6.06
C THR A 23 3.90 7.49 7.25
N GLY A 24 4.87 7.33 8.17
CA GLY A 24 4.70 6.60 9.42
C GLY A 24 5.58 5.36 9.55
N SER A 25 5.40 4.65 10.66
CA SER A 25 6.18 3.47 11.03
C SER A 25 5.42 2.16 10.92
N LYS A 26 4.13 2.19 10.56
CA LYS A 26 3.27 1.01 10.40
C LYS A 26 3.00 0.70 8.94
N LEU A 27 2.69 -0.56 8.61
CA LEU A 27 2.36 -0.93 7.24
C LEU A 27 1.12 -0.14 6.74
N PRO A 28 1.08 0.21 5.44
CA PRO A 28 0.04 1.04 4.87
C PRO A 28 -1.33 0.41 5.07
N SER A 29 -2.32 1.21 5.50
CA SER A 29 -3.69 0.73 5.60
C SER A 29 -4.38 0.75 4.23
N ILE A 30 -5.53 0.08 4.13
CA ILE A 30 -6.43 0.15 2.97
C ILE A 30 -6.81 1.60 2.68
N GLY A 31 -7.15 2.37 3.72
CA GLY A 31 -7.45 3.79 3.62
C GLY A 31 -6.29 4.60 3.05
N MET A 32 -5.06 4.39 3.54
CA MET A 32 -3.88 5.08 3.01
C MET A 32 -3.62 4.74 1.54
N ALA A 33 -3.70 3.45 1.18
CA ALA A 33 -3.53 3.01 -0.19
C ALA A 33 -4.56 3.65 -1.14
N LEU A 34 -5.82 3.68 -0.72
CA LEU A 34 -6.90 4.27 -1.50
C LEU A 34 -6.79 5.81 -1.56
N SER A 35 -6.45 6.48 -0.47
CA SER A 35 -6.25 7.94 -0.44
C SER A 35 -5.09 8.38 -1.34
N LEU A 36 -3.99 7.63 -1.36
CA LEU A 36 -2.86 7.89 -2.27
C LEU A 36 -3.25 7.64 -3.74
N PHE A 37 -3.99 6.55 -4.00
CA PHE A 37 -4.53 6.28 -5.32
C PHE A 37 -5.42 7.43 -5.82
N LEU A 38 -6.30 7.94 -4.96
CA LEU A 38 -7.22 9.01 -5.32
C LEU A 38 -6.50 10.35 -5.54
N HIS A 39 -5.39 10.61 -4.85
CA HIS A 39 -4.52 11.74 -5.17
C HIS A 39 -4.00 11.64 -6.61
N HIS A 40 -3.44 10.49 -7.00
CA HIS A 40 -2.96 10.26 -8.36
C HIS A 40 -4.06 10.36 -9.42
N HIS A 41 -5.24 9.79 -9.13
CA HIS A 41 -6.31 9.71 -10.12
C HIS A 41 -7.12 11.00 -10.24
N ILE A 42 -7.47 11.64 -9.11
CA ILE A 42 -8.32 12.83 -9.08
C ILE A 42 -7.49 14.10 -9.23
N GLU A 43 -6.42 14.25 -8.45
CA GLU A 43 -5.64 15.50 -8.42
C GLU A 43 -4.62 15.58 -9.56
N LEU A 44 -3.92 14.48 -9.85
CA LEU A 44 -2.95 14.44 -10.96
C LEU A 44 -3.56 13.98 -12.29
N ASN A 45 -4.87 13.69 -12.32
CA ASN A 45 -5.63 13.29 -13.50
C ASN A 45 -5.01 12.10 -14.29
N LYS A 46 -4.31 11.20 -13.59
CA LYS A 46 -3.72 10.01 -14.19
C LYS A 46 -4.80 8.96 -14.47
N THR A 47 -4.57 8.07 -15.43
CA THR A 47 -5.48 6.95 -15.67
C THR A 47 -5.58 6.04 -14.44
N ILE A 48 -6.63 5.22 -14.33
CA ILE A 48 -6.78 4.23 -13.25
C ILE A 48 -5.56 3.29 -13.21
N ARG A 49 -5.05 2.92 -14.38
CA ARG A 49 -3.93 1.99 -14.51
C ARG A 49 -2.61 2.61 -14.05
N GLU A 50 -2.32 3.85 -14.46
CA GLU A 50 -1.13 4.58 -14.04
C GLU A 50 -1.18 4.89 -12.55
N SER A 51 -2.32 5.38 -12.06
CA SER A 51 -2.55 5.64 -10.63
C SER A 51 -2.33 4.39 -9.79
N SER A 52 -2.81 3.23 -10.24
CA SER A 52 -2.60 1.96 -9.56
C SER A 52 -1.13 1.57 -9.56
N THR A 53 -0.44 1.74 -10.69
CA THR A 53 0.98 1.42 -10.82
C THR A 53 1.82 2.26 -9.86
N THR A 54 1.70 3.59 -9.91
CA THR A 54 2.46 4.51 -9.04
C THR A 54 2.18 4.22 -7.56
N THR A 55 0.91 4.03 -7.19
CA THR A 55 0.52 3.77 -5.81
C THR A 55 1.09 2.45 -5.28
N ILE A 56 1.02 1.37 -6.06
CA ILE A 56 1.56 0.07 -5.65
C ILE A 56 3.09 0.12 -5.57
N GLU A 57 3.78 0.85 -6.44
CA GLU A 57 5.23 1.02 -6.37
C GLU A 57 5.65 1.74 -5.08
N GLU A 58 4.93 2.79 -4.68
CA GLU A 58 5.19 3.49 -3.41
C GLU A 58 4.92 2.62 -2.19
N ILE A 59 3.79 1.91 -2.18
CA ILE A 59 3.47 0.93 -1.13
C ILE A 59 4.57 -0.14 -1.08
N THR A 60 5.02 -0.63 -2.24
CA THR A 60 6.06 -1.66 -2.32
C THR A 60 7.37 -1.20 -1.68
N LYS A 61 7.80 0.04 -1.93
CA LYS A 61 8.98 0.62 -1.26
C LYS A 61 8.84 0.58 0.26
N PHE A 62 7.64 0.84 0.77
CA PHE A 62 7.36 0.81 2.20
C PHE A 62 7.39 -0.62 2.77
N TRP A 63 6.81 -1.60 2.07
CA TRP A 63 6.84 -3.01 2.47
C TRP A 63 8.23 -3.66 2.38
N GLN A 64 9.11 -3.13 1.53
CA GLN A 64 10.49 -3.58 1.40
C GLN A 64 11.40 -3.09 2.55
N LYS A 65 11.01 -2.06 3.31
CA LYS A 65 11.77 -1.58 4.50
C LYS A 65 12.01 -2.69 5.54
N PRO A 66 10.98 -3.43 6.01
CA PRO A 66 11.14 -4.62 6.85
C PRO A 66 11.50 -5.88 6.05
N ARG A 67 11.94 -5.73 4.79
CA ARG A 67 12.35 -6.82 3.88
C ARG A 67 11.29 -7.90 3.69
N ILE A 68 10.01 -7.51 3.81
CA ILE A 68 8.91 -8.42 3.60
C ILE A 68 8.82 -8.71 2.10
N PRO A 69 8.87 -9.98 1.68
CA PRO A 69 8.65 -10.35 0.30
C PRO A 69 7.26 -9.91 -0.14
N VAL A 70 7.18 -9.16 -1.24
CA VAL A 70 5.92 -8.68 -1.81
C VAL A 70 5.49 -9.52 -3.00
N GLN A 71 4.20 -9.50 -3.31
CA GLN A 71 3.67 -10.01 -4.56
C GLN A 71 4.09 -9.13 -5.73
N GLU A 72 4.05 -9.69 -6.93
CA GLU A 72 4.27 -8.92 -8.15
C GLU A 72 3.20 -7.84 -8.35
N LEU A 73 3.60 -6.74 -8.97
CA LEU A 73 2.74 -5.58 -9.27
C LEU A 73 1.40 -5.99 -9.90
N ARG A 74 1.43 -6.90 -10.88
CA ARG A 74 0.26 -7.40 -11.59
C ARG A 74 -0.80 -8.06 -10.69
N ASN A 75 -0.38 -8.61 -9.55
CA ASN A 75 -1.27 -9.26 -8.58
C ASN A 75 -1.80 -8.25 -7.54
N CYS A 76 -1.03 -7.19 -7.27
CA CYS A 76 -1.39 -6.14 -6.31
C CYS A 76 -2.35 -5.11 -6.90
N GLN A 77 -2.18 -4.73 -8.17
CA GLN A 77 -3.01 -3.71 -8.82
C GLN A 77 -4.51 -4.05 -8.83
N PRO A 78 -4.95 -5.28 -9.20
CA PRO A 78 -6.37 -5.60 -9.20
C PRO A 78 -7.02 -5.48 -7.82
N LYS A 79 -6.25 -5.68 -6.73
CA LYS A 79 -6.74 -5.48 -5.36
C LYS A 79 -7.07 -4.00 -5.11
N LEU A 80 -6.20 -3.10 -5.53
CA LEU A 80 -6.39 -1.66 -5.38
C LEU A 80 -7.50 -1.14 -6.30
N GLU A 81 -7.51 -1.57 -7.55
CA GLU A 81 -8.55 -1.22 -8.54
C GLU A 81 -9.94 -1.68 -8.06
N LYS A 82 -10.05 -2.88 -7.48
CA LYS A 82 -11.31 -3.39 -6.89
C LYS A 82 -11.77 -2.55 -5.69
N LEU A 83 -10.85 -2.12 -4.83
CA LEU A 83 -11.16 -1.22 -3.70
C LEU A 83 -11.65 0.14 -4.19
N PHE A 84 -11.02 0.67 -5.24
CA PHE A 84 -11.44 1.91 -5.87
C PHE A 84 -12.84 1.79 -6.47
N GLU A 85 -13.15 0.73 -7.22
CA GLU A 85 -14.50 0.55 -7.77
C GLU A 85 -15.56 0.38 -6.67
N GLN A 86 -15.25 -0.33 -5.58
CA GLN A 86 -16.14 -0.39 -4.41
C GLN A 86 -16.41 1.00 -3.83
N TRP A 87 -15.35 1.78 -3.58
CA TRP A 87 -15.48 3.15 -3.09
C TRP A 87 -16.27 4.04 -4.07
N ARG A 88 -16.03 3.91 -5.37
CA ARG A 88 -16.72 4.67 -6.43
C ARG A 88 -18.21 4.38 -6.44
N LEU A 89 -18.63 3.13 -6.21
CA LEU A 89 -20.04 2.76 -6.06
C LEU A 89 -20.67 3.39 -4.81
N PHE A 90 -19.95 3.44 -3.69
CA PHE A 90 -20.42 4.15 -2.49
C PHE A 90 -20.57 5.64 -2.76
N ASN A 91 -19.58 6.27 -3.38
CA ASN A 91 -19.62 7.69 -3.72
C ASN A 91 -20.77 8.05 -4.68
N LYS A 92 -21.06 7.19 -5.67
CA LYS A 92 -22.24 7.35 -6.56
C LYS A 92 -23.56 7.26 -5.79
N ASN A 93 -23.61 6.41 -4.76
CA ASN A 93 -24.81 6.16 -3.95
C ASN A 93 -24.84 6.97 -2.65
N LYS A 94 -24.01 8.01 -2.49
CA LYS A 94 -23.87 8.76 -1.23
C LYS A 94 -25.18 9.38 -0.70
N ASN A 95 -26.14 9.64 -1.58
CA ASN A 95 -27.45 10.20 -1.23
C ASN A 95 -28.47 9.10 -0.84
N ARG A 96 -28.14 7.81 -1.04
CA ARG A 96 -29.04 6.69 -0.80
C ARG A 96 -29.08 6.34 0.68
N ASN A 97 -30.18 6.67 1.35
CA ASN A 97 -30.32 6.53 2.80
C ASN A 97 -30.94 5.19 3.26
N THR A 98 -30.62 4.06 2.60
CA THR A 98 -31.17 2.76 3.02
C THR A 98 -30.33 2.12 4.13
N LEU A 99 -30.97 1.35 5.02
CA LEU A 99 -30.28 0.64 6.11
C LEU A 99 -29.17 -0.28 5.57
N THR A 100 -29.44 -1.01 4.49
CA THR A 100 -28.46 -1.89 3.83
C THR A 100 -27.25 -1.11 3.30
N GLN A 101 -27.46 0.09 2.77
CA GLN A 101 -26.37 0.91 2.26
C GLN A 101 -25.47 1.38 3.41
N LYS A 102 -26.07 1.92 4.48
CA LYS A 102 -25.34 2.34 5.69
C LYS A 102 -24.53 1.20 6.32
N SER A 103 -25.10 0.00 6.39
CA SER A 103 -24.41 -1.18 6.90
C SER A 103 -23.18 -1.51 6.05
N LYS A 104 -23.30 -1.52 4.71
CA LYS A 104 -22.17 -1.76 3.80
C LYS A 104 -21.11 -0.67 3.88
N GLU A 105 -21.50 0.60 4.02
CA GLU A 105 -20.57 1.71 4.21
C GLU A 105 -19.82 1.59 5.54
N GLY A 106 -20.51 1.23 6.63
CA GLY A 106 -19.89 0.97 7.93
C GLY A 106 -18.87 -0.19 7.87
N GLU A 107 -19.22 -1.28 7.19
CA GLU A 107 -18.28 -2.38 6.94
C GLU A 107 -17.07 -1.93 6.12
N PHE A 108 -17.28 -1.10 5.10
CA PHE A 108 -16.19 -0.56 4.29
C PHE A 108 -15.27 0.33 5.13
N VAL A 109 -15.82 1.27 5.90
CA VAL A 109 -15.07 2.18 6.77
C VAL A 109 -14.28 1.42 7.84
N SER A 110 -14.86 0.38 8.45
CA SER A 110 -14.14 -0.45 9.42
C SER A 110 -12.94 -1.18 8.81
N LYS A 111 -13.01 -1.56 7.52
CA LYS A 111 -11.91 -2.18 6.78
C LYS A 111 -10.81 -1.20 6.41
N LEU A 112 -11.10 0.11 6.30
CA LEU A 112 -10.09 1.12 5.91
C LEU A 112 -8.87 1.14 6.83
N ASN A 113 -9.05 0.80 8.11
CA ASN A 113 -7.96 0.75 9.09
C ASN A 113 -7.12 -0.54 9.03
N ASN A 114 -7.58 -1.57 8.31
CA ASN A 114 -6.84 -2.81 8.12
C ASN A 114 -5.64 -2.59 7.19
N ILE A 115 -4.66 -3.49 7.25
CA ILE A 115 -3.51 -3.45 6.35
C ILE A 115 -3.92 -3.66 4.90
N PHE A 116 -3.27 -2.96 3.99
CA PHE A 116 -3.33 -3.29 2.57
C PHE A 116 -2.28 -4.37 2.26
N ASP A 117 -2.65 -5.64 2.44
CA ASP A 117 -1.71 -6.77 2.37
C ASP A 117 -1.27 -7.10 0.93
N ILE A 118 -0.02 -6.74 0.63
CA ILE A 118 0.68 -7.08 -0.61
C ILE A 118 1.82 -8.08 -0.39
N ALA A 119 1.91 -8.71 0.79
CA ALA A 119 2.93 -9.71 1.07
C ALA A 119 2.77 -10.92 0.14
N HIS A 120 3.89 -11.51 -0.25
CA HIS A 120 3.92 -12.77 -0.97
C HIS A 120 3.15 -13.85 -0.18
N ALA A 121 2.48 -14.77 -0.87
CA ALA A 121 1.71 -15.83 -0.21
C ALA A 121 2.57 -16.64 0.78
N ASN A 122 3.82 -16.90 0.40
CA ASN A 122 4.81 -17.60 1.22
C ASN A 122 5.72 -16.64 2.03
N ALA A 123 5.33 -15.38 2.25
CA ALA A 123 6.17 -14.37 2.89
C ALA A 123 6.71 -14.84 4.26
N LEU A 124 5.89 -15.46 5.10
CA LEU A 124 6.30 -15.95 6.42
C LEU A 124 7.39 -17.03 6.37
N ASN A 125 7.43 -17.83 5.30
CA ASN A 125 8.46 -18.84 5.10
C ASN A 125 9.73 -18.24 4.50
N MET A 126 9.59 -17.23 3.65
CA MET A 126 10.70 -16.55 2.98
C MET A 126 11.45 -15.58 3.91
N ILE A 127 10.76 -14.97 4.86
CA ILE A 127 11.40 -14.13 5.89
C ILE A 127 12.30 -15.03 6.75
N LYS A 128 13.56 -14.64 6.92
CA LYS A 128 14.52 -15.39 7.75
C LYS A 128 14.53 -14.92 9.21
N ILE A 129 14.26 -13.64 9.44
CA ILE A 129 14.36 -12.99 10.74
C ILE A 129 13.04 -13.19 11.48
N SER A 130 13.08 -13.75 12.68
CA SER A 130 11.88 -13.99 13.51
C SER A 130 11.13 -12.68 13.81
N GLN A 131 11.87 -11.63 14.16
CA GLN A 131 11.32 -10.31 14.46
C GLN A 131 10.49 -9.72 13.30
N ASP A 132 10.94 -9.89 12.05
CA ASP A 132 10.20 -9.41 10.87
C ASP A 132 8.92 -10.23 10.64
N LYS A 133 8.92 -11.53 10.98
CA LYS A 133 7.70 -12.37 10.94
C LYS A 133 6.70 -11.92 12.00
N GLU A 134 7.16 -11.73 13.23
CA GLU A 134 6.34 -11.26 14.34
C GLU A 134 5.76 -9.89 14.04
N PHE A 135 6.55 -8.99 13.46
CA PHE A 135 6.06 -7.70 12.98
C PHE A 135 4.94 -7.85 11.95
N LEU A 136 5.13 -8.66 10.90
CA LEU A 136 4.09 -8.90 9.89
C LEU A 136 2.80 -9.48 10.51
N LEU A 137 2.93 -10.43 11.45
CA LEU A 137 1.78 -11.00 12.16
C LEU A 137 1.08 -9.98 13.05
N ALA A 138 1.82 -9.15 13.76
CA ALA A 138 1.28 -8.09 14.62
C ALA A 138 0.56 -7.01 13.81
N GLN A 139 1.07 -6.68 12.61
CA GLN A 139 0.42 -5.77 11.68
C GLN A 139 -0.87 -6.36 11.08
N ARG A 140 -0.90 -7.67 10.78
CA ARG A 140 -2.11 -8.39 10.32
C ARG A 140 -3.20 -8.46 11.38
N GLY A 141 -2.83 -8.41 12.66
CA GLY A 141 -3.77 -8.43 13.78
C GLY A 141 -4.65 -7.17 13.87
N LYS A 142 -5.75 -7.28 14.63
CA LYS A 142 -6.64 -6.15 14.93
C LYS A 142 -5.85 -5.00 15.56
N GLY A 143 -6.00 -3.79 14.99
CA GLY A 143 -5.35 -2.57 15.48
C GLY A 143 -3.91 -2.33 14.97
N LYS A 144 -3.39 -3.18 14.07
CA LYS A 144 -2.05 -3.04 13.48
C LYS A 144 -0.97 -2.77 14.54
N ARG A 145 -0.74 -3.75 15.41
CA ARG A 145 0.17 -3.62 16.55
C ARG A 145 1.64 -3.69 16.09
N GLY A 146 2.50 -2.99 16.81
CA GLY A 146 3.91 -2.84 16.45
C GLY A 146 4.16 -1.70 15.45
N SER A 147 5.42 -1.34 15.32
CA SER A 147 5.96 -0.36 14.37
C SER A 147 7.27 -0.91 13.84
N MET A 148 7.67 -0.50 12.63
CA MET A 148 9.02 -0.74 12.14
C MET A 148 10.01 -0.16 13.15
N LEU A 149 10.82 -1.04 13.74
CA LEU A 149 12.02 -0.65 14.47
C LEU A 149 13.05 -0.13 13.45
N ASP A 150 14.01 0.68 13.91
CA ASP A 150 15.06 1.22 13.03
C ASP A 150 15.72 0.12 12.21
N VAL A 151 15.90 0.38 10.91
CA VAL A 151 16.52 -0.55 9.97
C VAL A 151 17.96 -0.81 10.41
N ASP A 152 18.30 -2.05 10.72
CA ASP A 152 19.69 -2.45 11.00
C ASP A 152 20.56 -2.19 9.74
N LYS A 153 21.35 -1.11 9.81
CA LYS A 153 22.20 -0.58 8.73
C LYS A 153 23.25 -1.59 8.26
N HIS A 154 23.72 -2.47 9.14
CA HIS A 154 24.70 -3.49 8.75
C HIS A 154 24.08 -4.52 7.83
N LEU A 155 22.88 -4.97 8.17
CA LEU A 155 22.18 -5.97 7.40
C LEU A 155 21.63 -5.40 6.08
N GLU A 156 21.29 -4.10 6.05
CA GLU A 156 20.93 -3.41 4.81
C GLU A 156 22.06 -3.40 3.78
N LYS A 157 23.29 -3.11 4.21
CA LYS A 157 24.48 -3.16 3.33
C LYS A 157 24.69 -4.55 2.74
N THR A 158 24.62 -5.59 3.57
CA THR A 158 24.82 -6.99 3.13
C THR A 158 23.82 -7.40 2.05
N LEU A 159 22.55 -7.03 2.21
CA LEU A 159 21.50 -7.37 1.25
C LEU A 159 21.61 -6.57 -0.05
N LYS A 160 21.93 -5.27 0.01
CA LYS A 160 22.21 -4.47 -1.20
C LYS A 160 23.33 -5.09 -2.04
N MET A 161 24.38 -5.61 -1.39
CA MET A 161 25.45 -6.31 -2.09
C MET A 161 25.00 -7.67 -2.67
N ALA A 162 24.11 -8.40 -1.99
CA ALA A 162 23.56 -9.65 -2.50
C ALA A 162 22.65 -9.42 -3.72
N ASP A 163 21.78 -8.40 -3.67
CA ASP A 163 20.91 -8.01 -4.79
C ASP A 163 21.72 -7.51 -5.99
N PHE A 164 22.78 -6.74 -5.75
CA PHE A 164 23.71 -6.32 -6.81
C PHE A 164 24.33 -7.54 -7.51
N ARG A 165 24.81 -8.51 -6.73
CA ARG A 165 25.36 -9.77 -7.26
C ARG A 165 24.34 -10.56 -8.08
N LYS A 166 23.10 -10.66 -7.59
CA LYS A 166 22.01 -11.36 -8.29
C LYS A 166 21.58 -10.67 -9.58
N LYS A 167 21.52 -9.34 -9.59
CA LYS A 167 21.24 -8.54 -10.80
C LYS A 167 22.37 -8.68 -11.83
N ALA A 168 23.63 -8.68 -11.38
CA ALA A 168 24.78 -8.87 -12.25
C ALA A 168 24.80 -10.27 -12.90
N SER A 169 24.48 -11.33 -12.14
CA SER A 169 24.42 -12.69 -12.70
C SER A 169 23.25 -12.87 -13.69
N LEU A 170 22.08 -12.28 -13.41
CA LEU A 170 20.95 -12.27 -14.33
C LEU A 170 21.28 -11.55 -15.64
N LYS A 171 21.93 -10.39 -15.58
CA LYS A 171 22.39 -9.65 -16.78
C LYS A 171 23.35 -10.49 -17.62
N ARG A 172 24.33 -11.16 -16.99
CA ARG A 172 25.28 -12.06 -17.69
C ARG A 172 24.56 -13.21 -18.39
N SER A 173 23.62 -13.87 -17.70
CA SER A 173 22.83 -14.96 -18.28
C SER A 173 21.96 -14.51 -19.46
N GLN A 174 21.38 -13.30 -19.39
CA GLN A 174 20.61 -12.72 -20.49
C GLN A 174 21.47 -12.34 -21.69
N GLN A 175 22.70 -11.88 -21.47
CA GLN A 175 23.67 -11.63 -22.56
C GLN A 175 24.07 -12.93 -23.27
N MET A 176 24.33 -14.01 -22.51
CA MET A 176 24.71 -15.31 -23.11
C MET A 176 23.57 -15.97 -23.91
N LYS A 177 22.30 -15.69 -23.58
CA LYS A 177 21.13 -16.19 -24.34
C LYS A 177 20.83 -15.40 -25.62
N LYS A 178 21.50 -14.26 -25.83
CA LYS A 178 21.33 -13.39 -27.02
C LYS A 178 22.48 -13.54 -28.04
N MET A 179 23.53 -14.29 -27.70
CA MET A 179 24.53 -14.79 -28.65
C MET A 179 24.06 -16.12 -29.22
#